data_AF-A0A7C5NEN9-F1
#
_entry.id   AF-A0A7C5NEN9-F1
#
_cell.length_a   1.000
_cell.length_b   1.000
_cell.length_c   1.000
_cell.angle_alpha   90.00
_cell.angle_beta   90.00
_cell.angle_gamma   90.00
#
_symmetry.space_group_name_H-M   'P 1'
#
loop_
_entity.id
_entity.type
_entity.pdbx_description
1 polymer ?
#
loop_
_entity_poly.entity_id
_entity_poly.type
_entity_poly.pdbx_seq_one_letter_code
_entity_poly.pdbx_strand_id
1 'polypeptide(L)'
;MAPQIILHSPDVDGTLRGAAQSMGICSFTVEIGDPQRHQETYVRSTRLGLQEALESLGLLDDISDPDPGDIVECRRSYWIHSDRGGVLSVLVDVAQPLKKGEPIAVLHNIWGDLAREYVAPEDRIGHSVNPTARAGSRMVHLGIVS
;
A
#
# COMPACT_ATOMS: atom_id res chain seq x y z
N MET A 1 8.38 -10.15 -9.59
CA MET A 1 7.58 -8.91 -9.62
C MET A 1 8.25 -7.97 -8.65
N ALA A 2 8.77 -6.85 -9.15
CA ALA A 2 9.42 -5.84 -8.33
C ALA A 2 8.41 -5.13 -7.42
N PRO A 3 8.84 -4.56 -6.27
CA PRO A 3 7.96 -3.73 -5.45
C PRO A 3 7.45 -2.53 -6.24
N GLN A 4 6.15 -2.29 -6.21
CA GLN A 4 5.56 -1.16 -6.93
C GLN A 4 5.78 0.18 -6.20
N ILE A 5 5.81 0.15 -4.86
CA ILE A 5 5.95 1.34 -4.01
C ILE A 5 6.92 1.03 -2.87
N ILE A 6 7.88 1.93 -2.64
CA ILE A 6 8.68 1.99 -1.42
C ILE A 6 8.18 3.19 -0.61
N LEU A 7 7.75 2.93 0.63
CA LEU A 7 7.29 3.98 1.54
C LEU A 7 8.27 4.13 2.71
N HIS A 8 8.92 5.28 2.77
CA HIS A 8 9.60 5.72 3.98
C HIS A 8 8.54 6.20 4.97
N SER A 9 8.24 5.37 5.96
CA SER A 9 7.33 5.73 7.05
C SER A 9 8.09 5.79 8.37
N PRO A 10 7.77 6.74 9.26
CA PRO A 10 8.34 6.77 10.59
C PRO A 10 7.99 5.50 11.36
N ASP A 11 8.75 5.25 12.42
CA ASP A 11 8.55 4.09 13.26
C ASP A 11 7.22 4.23 14.01
N VAL A 12 6.46 3.14 14.03
CA VAL A 12 5.19 3.08 14.75
C VAL A 12 5.41 2.26 16.01
N ASP A 13 5.28 2.90 17.16
CA ASP A 13 5.37 2.27 18.46
C ASP A 13 4.44 1.07 18.55
N GLY A 14 4.93 -0.03 19.13
CA GLY A 14 4.18 -1.28 19.30
C GLY A 14 4.20 -2.22 18.09
N THR A 15 4.91 -1.89 17.01
CA THR A 15 5.12 -2.80 15.87
C THR A 15 6.39 -3.63 16.02
N LEU A 16 6.42 -4.83 15.42
CA LEU A 16 7.63 -5.66 15.36
C LEU A 16 8.79 -4.94 14.66
N ARG A 17 8.47 -4.21 13.57
CA ARG A 17 9.45 -3.38 12.85
C ARG A 17 10.05 -2.30 13.76
N GLY A 18 9.21 -1.56 14.49
CA GLY A 18 9.67 -0.54 15.44
C GLY A 18 10.54 -1.14 16.56
N ALA A 19 10.16 -2.31 17.09
CA ALA A 19 10.99 -3.01 18.08
C ALA A 19 12.38 -3.39 17.53
N ALA A 20 12.46 -3.95 16.31
CA ALA A 20 13.73 -4.28 15.68
C ALA A 20 14.61 -3.05 15.42
N GLN A 21 14.01 -1.97 14.89
CA GLN A 21 14.72 -0.71 14.65
C GLN A 21 15.26 -0.09 15.94
N SER A 22 14.51 -0.16 17.05
CA SER A 22 14.97 0.31 18.37
C SER A 22 16.22 -0.40 18.88
N MET A 23 16.46 -1.63 18.40
CA MET A 23 17.67 -2.41 18.68
C MET A 23 18.80 -2.17 17.66
N GLY A 24 18.63 -1.23 16.72
CA GLY A 24 19.57 -0.96 15.64
C GLY A 24 19.59 -2.02 14.54
N ILE A 25 18.56 -2.87 14.47
CA ILE A 25 18.45 -3.91 13.44
C ILE A 25 17.74 -3.33 12.22
N CYS A 26 18.39 -3.41 11.05
CA CYS A 26 17.78 -3.05 9.78
C CYS A 26 16.54 -3.92 9.53
N SER A 27 15.40 -3.30 9.27
CA SER A 27 14.15 -4.01 9.03
C SER A 27 13.24 -3.23 8.08
N PHE A 28 12.43 -3.98 7.35
CA PHE A 28 11.41 -3.47 6.44
C PHE A 28 10.16 -4.34 6.57
N THR A 29 9.04 -3.86 6.05
CA THR A 29 7.78 -4.61 6.00
C THR A 29 7.34 -4.72 4.56
N VAL A 30 6.95 -5.93 4.15
CA VAL A 30 6.37 -6.18 2.84
C VAL A 30 4.87 -6.32 3.00
N GLU A 31 4.12 -5.46 2.33
CA GLU A 31 2.67 -5.55 2.21
C GLU A 31 2.34 -6.09 0.81
N ILE A 32 1.71 -7.26 0.74
CA ILE A 32 1.42 -7.92 -0.54
C ILE A 32 0.05 -8.62 -0.52
N GLY A 33 -0.73 -8.34 -1.56
CA GLY A 33 -2.02 -8.97 -1.83
C GLY A 33 -3.11 -8.64 -0.81
N ASP A 34 -4.28 -9.25 -1.03
CA ASP A 34 -5.44 -9.10 -0.16
C ASP A 34 -5.41 -10.00 1.08
N PRO A 35 -5.95 -9.54 2.23
CA PRO A 35 -6.09 -10.35 3.42
C PRO A 35 -7.06 -11.52 3.19
N GLN A 36 -6.85 -12.62 3.92
CA GLN A 36 -7.71 -13.81 3.93
C GLN A 36 -7.84 -14.53 2.57
N ARG A 37 -6.92 -14.27 1.63
CA ARG A 37 -6.90 -14.90 0.31
C ARG A 37 -5.53 -15.49 0.00
N HIS A 38 -5.52 -16.72 -0.49
CA HIS A 38 -4.34 -17.30 -1.12
C HIS A 38 -4.25 -16.82 -2.56
N GLN A 39 -3.15 -16.16 -2.90
CA GLN A 39 -2.94 -15.55 -4.22
C GLN A 39 -1.60 -16.08 -4.75
N GLU A 40 -1.67 -17.14 -5.56
CA GLU A 40 -0.50 -17.92 -5.98
C GLU A 40 0.59 -17.07 -6.66
N THR A 41 0.19 -16.09 -7.48
CA THR A 41 1.11 -15.15 -8.12
C THR A 41 1.94 -14.36 -7.10
N TYR A 42 1.30 -13.88 -6.02
CA TYR A 42 1.99 -13.15 -4.96
C TYR A 42 2.87 -14.07 -4.12
N VAL A 43 2.41 -15.29 -3.80
CA VAL A 43 3.23 -16.28 -3.08
C VAL A 43 4.53 -16.58 -3.84
N ARG A 44 4.42 -16.85 -5.15
CA ARG A 44 5.60 -17.10 -6.00
C ARG A 44 6.53 -15.89 -6.05
N SER A 45 5.97 -14.68 -6.19
CA SER A 45 6.74 -13.44 -6.25
C SER A 45 7.46 -13.13 -4.93
N THR A 46 6.80 -13.30 -3.79
CA THR A 46 7.41 -13.12 -2.46
C THR A 46 8.54 -14.10 -2.22
N ARG A 47 8.41 -15.36 -2.67
CA ARG A 47 9.48 -16.35 -2.54
C ARG A 47 10.75 -15.92 -3.28
N LEU A 48 10.60 -15.40 -4.50
CA LEU A 48 11.72 -14.91 -5.30
C LEU A 48 12.38 -13.68 -4.64
N GLY A 49 11.59 -12.68 -4.25
CA GLY A 49 12.13 -11.49 -3.60
C GLY A 49 12.80 -11.76 -2.24
N LEU A 50 12.31 -12.74 -1.47
CA LEU A 50 12.99 -13.18 -0.25
C LEU A 50 14.33 -13.85 -0.56
N GLN A 51 14.38 -14.68 -1.60
CA GLN A 51 15.61 -15.33 -2.02
C GLN A 51 16.64 -14.27 -2.46
N GLU A 52 16.27 -13.33 -3.33
CA GLU A 52 17.11 -12.20 -3.76
C GLU A 52 17.62 -11.38 -2.57
N ALA A 53 16.76 -11.10 -1.58
CA ALA A 53 17.17 -10.39 -0.37
C ALA A 53 18.23 -11.16 0.43
N LEU A 54 18.07 -12.48 0.59
CA LEU A 54 19.05 -13.32 1.30
C LEU A 54 20.37 -13.44 0.53
N GLU A 55 20.33 -13.51 -0.79
CA GLU A 55 21.51 -13.46 -1.68
C GLU A 55 22.24 -12.12 -1.50
N SER A 56 21.52 -10.99 -1.52
CA SER A 56 22.10 -9.65 -1.30
C SER A 56 22.76 -9.47 0.08
N LEU A 57 22.32 -10.24 1.07
CA LEU A 57 22.90 -10.28 2.42
C LEU A 57 24.07 -11.25 2.54
N GLY A 58 24.43 -11.97 1.47
CA GLY A 58 25.49 -12.98 1.45
C GLY A 58 25.14 -14.25 2.23
N LEU A 59 23.85 -14.52 2.46
CA LEU A 59 23.37 -15.71 3.17
C LEU A 59 23.11 -16.90 2.22
N LEU A 60 23.02 -16.63 0.92
CA LEU A 60 22.86 -17.61 -0.17
C LEU A 60 23.82 -17.26 -1.31
N ASP A 61 24.11 -18.24 -2.16
CA ASP A 61 24.87 -18.01 -3.39
C ASP A 61 24.07 -17.11 -4.34
N ASP A 62 24.71 -16.04 -4.81
CA ASP A 62 24.11 -15.08 -5.72
C ASP A 62 23.98 -15.66 -7.13
N ILE A 63 22.74 -15.94 -7.53
CA ILE A 63 22.39 -16.48 -8.85
C ILE A 63 21.32 -15.64 -9.54
N SER A 64 20.94 -14.52 -8.94
CA SER A 64 19.86 -13.66 -9.43
C SER A 64 20.38 -12.47 -10.24
N ASP A 65 19.58 -12.03 -11.21
CA ASP A 65 19.81 -10.80 -11.97
C ASP A 65 18.62 -9.87 -11.70
N PRO A 66 18.74 -8.94 -10.73
CA PRO A 66 17.62 -8.17 -10.27
C PRO A 66 17.19 -7.12 -11.31
N ASP A 67 15.95 -7.22 -11.78
CA ASP A 67 15.28 -6.13 -12.50
C ASP A 67 14.47 -5.29 -11.49
N PRO A 68 14.90 -4.06 -11.19
CA PRO A 68 14.20 -3.21 -10.23
C PRO A 68 12.81 -2.78 -10.72
N GLY A 69 12.52 -2.83 -12.03
CA GLY A 69 11.26 -2.32 -12.58
C GLY A 69 11.01 -0.83 -12.25
N ASP A 70 9.78 -0.38 -12.51
CA ASP A 70 9.34 0.99 -12.18
C ASP A 70 8.88 1.08 -10.71
N ILE A 71 9.81 1.48 -9.83
CA ILE A 71 9.54 1.64 -8.39
C ILE A 71 9.17 3.09 -8.10
N VAL A 72 8.06 3.29 -7.40
CA VAL A 72 7.67 4.62 -6.89
C VAL A 72 8.13 4.79 -5.45
N GLU A 73 9.03 5.76 -5.21
CA GLU A 73 9.46 6.12 -3.87
C GLU A 73 8.57 7.20 -3.26
N CYS A 74 8.02 6.93 -2.08
CA CYS A 74 7.20 7.84 -1.30
C CYS A 74 7.88 8.17 0.02
N ARG A 75 8.05 9.46 0.32
CA ARG A 75 8.65 9.93 1.59
C ARG A 75 7.65 10.03 2.73
N ARG A 76 6.38 10.20 2.39
CA ARG A 76 5.27 10.40 3.32
C ARG A 76 4.02 9.79 2.73
N SER A 77 3.07 9.45 3.59
CA SER A 77 1.75 9.02 3.18
C SER A 77 0.72 9.39 4.23
N TYR A 78 -0.55 9.31 3.85
CA TYR A 78 -1.66 9.47 4.79
C TYR A 78 -2.92 8.77 4.26
N TRP A 79 -3.82 8.49 5.20
CA TRP A 79 -5.08 7.82 4.92
C TRP A 79 -6.21 8.83 4.70
N ILE A 80 -6.97 8.65 3.62
CA ILE A 80 -8.30 9.25 3.48
C ILE A 80 -9.31 8.33 4.18
N HIS A 81 -10.14 8.90 5.05
CA HIS A 81 -11.13 8.17 5.84
C HIS A 81 -12.54 8.55 5.41
N SER A 82 -13.46 7.58 5.49
CA SER A 82 -14.88 7.86 5.25
C SER A 82 -15.45 8.71 6.38
N ASP A 83 -16.16 9.78 6.05
CA ASP A 83 -16.84 10.61 7.05
C ASP A 83 -18.19 10.01 7.49
N ARG A 84 -18.69 9.00 6.76
CA ARG A 84 -20.01 8.38 6.94
C ARG A 84 -19.99 6.88 6.67
N GLY A 85 -21.02 6.18 7.14
CA GLY A 85 -21.23 4.76 6.84
C GLY A 85 -21.95 4.56 5.50
N GLY A 86 -21.60 3.49 4.78
CA GLY A 86 -22.21 3.15 3.50
C GLY A 86 -21.44 2.05 2.77
N VAL A 87 -21.79 1.82 1.51
CA VAL A 87 -21.05 0.92 0.63
C VAL A 87 -20.01 1.74 -0.13
N LEU A 88 -18.73 1.49 0.16
CA LEU A 88 -17.61 2.21 -0.45
C LEU A 88 -17.15 1.50 -1.72
N SER A 89 -16.90 2.27 -2.78
CA SER A 89 -16.21 1.80 -3.97
C SER A 89 -14.99 2.67 -4.19
N VAL A 90 -13.80 2.07 -4.11
CA VAL A 90 -12.53 2.74 -4.41
C VAL A 90 -12.33 2.70 -5.93
N LEU A 91 -11.98 3.83 -6.52
CA LEU A 91 -11.88 4.03 -7.97
C LEU A 91 -10.43 4.07 -8.48
N VAL A 92 -9.46 3.82 -7.60
CA VAL A 92 -8.03 3.96 -7.88
C VAL A 92 -7.30 2.64 -7.74
N ASP A 93 -6.36 2.40 -8.66
CA ASP A 93 -5.46 1.27 -8.62
C ASP A 93 -4.21 1.55 -7.78
N VAL A 94 -3.51 0.48 -7.38
CA VAL A 94 -2.22 0.60 -6.69
C VAL A 94 -1.18 1.21 -7.61
N ALA A 95 -0.41 2.17 -7.08
CA ALA A 95 0.61 2.94 -7.78
C ALA A 95 0.06 3.89 -8.87
N GLN A 96 -1.26 4.10 -8.94
CA GLN A 96 -1.84 5.03 -9.91
C GLN A 96 -1.45 6.48 -9.57
N PRO A 97 -0.92 7.26 -10.54
CA PRO A 97 -0.76 8.70 -10.39
C PRO A 97 -2.12 9.40 -10.43
N LEU A 98 -2.40 10.24 -9.45
CA LEU A 98 -3.64 10.98 -9.28
C LEU A 98 -3.36 12.48 -9.34
N LYS A 99 -4.29 13.23 -9.93
CA LYS A 99 -4.27 14.70 -9.89
C LYS A 99 -5.21 15.25 -8.85
N LYS A 100 -4.91 16.43 -8.31
CA LYS A 100 -5.84 17.16 -7.44
C LYS A 100 -7.22 17.29 -8.08
N GLY A 101 -8.26 16.91 -7.34
CA GLY A 101 -9.65 16.95 -7.76
C GLY A 101 -10.13 15.70 -8.51
N GLU A 102 -9.25 14.75 -8.81
CA GLU A 102 -9.62 13.49 -9.46
C GLU A 102 -10.44 12.60 -8.50
N PRO A 103 -11.55 11.97 -8.95
CA PRO A 103 -12.34 11.08 -8.11
C PRO A 103 -11.53 9.86 -7.65
N ILE A 104 -11.52 9.59 -6.34
CA ILE A 104 -10.77 8.47 -5.76
C ILE A 104 -11.66 7.39 -5.15
N ALA A 105 -12.87 7.75 -4.71
CA ALA A 105 -13.84 6.81 -4.17
C ALA A 105 -15.25 7.40 -4.18
N VAL A 106 -16.26 6.53 -4.20
CA VAL A 106 -17.67 6.88 -4.02
C VAL A 106 -18.29 6.05 -2.91
N LEU A 107 -19.21 6.66 -2.17
CA LEU A 107 -19.97 6.02 -1.10
C LEU A 107 -21.45 6.03 -1.48
N HIS A 108 -22.07 4.87 -1.45
CA HIS A 108 -23.51 4.71 -1.63
C HIS A 108 -24.20 4.39 -0.30
N ASN A 109 -25.44 4.85 -0.14
CA ASN A 109 -26.29 4.43 0.98
C ASN A 109 -26.84 3.00 0.75
N ILE A 110 -27.61 2.48 1.71
CA ILE A 110 -28.19 1.12 1.62
C ILE A 110 -29.23 0.95 0.51
N TRP A 111 -29.76 2.05 0.00
CA TRP A 111 -30.73 2.08 -1.11
C TRP A 111 -30.04 2.21 -2.47
N GLY A 112 -28.72 2.39 -2.50
CA GLY A 112 -27.92 2.55 -3.71
C GLY A 112 -27.79 4.00 -4.19
N ASP A 113 -28.30 4.99 -3.46
CA ASP A 113 -28.11 6.39 -3.86
C ASP A 113 -26.70 6.87 -3.51
N LEU A 114 -26.15 7.74 -4.35
CA LEU A 114 -24.87 8.39 -4.11
C LEU A 114 -24.96 9.25 -2.85
N ALA A 115 -24.20 8.87 -1.82
CA ALA A 115 -24.13 9.57 -0.55
C ALA A 115 -22.93 10.53 -0.49
N ARG A 116 -21.79 10.14 -1.09
CA ARG A 116 -20.57 10.95 -1.10
C ARG A 116 -19.66 10.60 -2.27
N GLU A 117 -19.02 11.62 -2.83
CA GLU A 117 -17.84 11.49 -3.68
C GLU A 117 -16.61 12.00 -2.94
N TYR A 118 -15.50 11.28 -3.07
CA TYR A 118 -14.20 11.64 -2.55
C TYR A 118 -13.25 11.91 -3.70
N VAL A 119 -12.51 13.01 -3.61
CA VAL A 119 -11.52 13.42 -4.61
C VAL A 119 -10.13 13.49 -4.01
N ALA A 120 -9.11 13.34 -4.85
CA ALA A 120 -7.72 13.52 -4.46
C ALA A 120 -7.49 14.98 -4.02
N PRO A 121 -6.99 15.23 -2.80
CA PRO A 121 -6.79 16.60 -2.32
C PRO A 121 -5.61 17.30 -3.02
N GLU A 122 -4.65 16.52 -3.54
CA GLU A 122 -3.38 16.95 -4.15
C GLU A 122 -2.89 15.86 -5.12
N ASP A 123 -1.86 16.17 -5.92
CA ASP A 123 -1.25 15.21 -6.85
C ASP A 123 -0.48 14.11 -6.09
N ARG A 124 -0.87 12.84 -6.21
CA ARG A 124 -0.44 11.76 -5.30
C ARG A 124 -0.39 10.40 -6.00
N ILE A 125 0.07 9.38 -5.28
CA ILE A 125 0.05 7.98 -5.71
C ILE A 125 -0.98 7.21 -4.90
N GLY A 126 -1.94 6.60 -5.58
CA GLY A 126 -3.04 5.84 -4.96
C GLY A 126 -2.62 4.45 -4.49
N HIS A 127 -3.18 4.03 -3.36
CA HIS A 127 -3.18 2.63 -2.92
C HIS A 127 -4.54 2.32 -2.26
N SER A 128 -5.24 1.33 -2.81
CA SER A 128 -6.60 0.94 -2.43
C SER A 128 -6.60 -0.08 -1.30
N VAL A 129 -7.55 0.02 -0.37
CA VAL A 129 -7.83 -1.05 0.62
C VAL A 129 -9.33 -1.36 0.68
N ASN A 130 -9.63 -2.65 0.56
CA ASN A 130 -10.89 -3.40 0.75
C ASN A 130 -12.20 -2.62 1.09
N PRO A 131 -13.34 -2.85 0.39
CA PRO A 131 -14.42 -1.88 0.21
C PRO A 131 -15.53 -1.83 1.28
N THR A 132 -15.36 -2.43 2.47
CA THR A 132 -16.40 -2.35 3.51
C THR A 132 -16.09 -1.24 4.52
N ALA A 133 -16.77 -0.10 4.36
CA ALA A 133 -16.56 1.08 5.18
C ALA A 133 -17.63 1.26 6.26
N ARG A 134 -17.21 1.28 7.52
CA ARG A 134 -17.93 1.98 8.59
C ARG A 134 -17.50 3.46 8.56
N ALA A 135 -18.24 4.33 9.25
CA ALA A 135 -17.74 5.70 9.47
C ALA A 135 -16.36 5.63 10.13
N GLY A 136 -15.38 6.39 9.61
CA GLY A 136 -13.99 6.34 10.04
C GLY A 136 -13.15 5.21 9.44
N SER A 137 -13.68 4.37 8.54
CA SER A 137 -12.88 3.37 7.82
C SER A 137 -11.85 4.04 6.90
N ARG A 138 -10.66 3.43 6.83
CA ARG A 138 -9.63 3.75 5.85
C ARG A 138 -10.13 3.41 4.45
N MET A 139 -10.01 4.35 3.52
CA MET A 139 -10.51 4.19 2.14
C MET A 139 -9.35 4.05 1.15
N VAL A 140 -8.47 5.05 1.14
CA VAL A 140 -7.34 5.14 0.21
C VAL A 140 -6.13 5.61 0.99
N HIS A 141 -5.00 4.94 0.77
CA HIS A 141 -3.70 5.38 1.25
C HIS A 141 -3.03 6.18 0.12
N LEU A 142 -2.68 7.44 0.39
CA LEU A 142 -2.05 8.30 -0.60
C LEU A 142 -0.57 8.49 -0.28
N GLY A 143 0.29 8.08 -1.21
CA GLY A 143 1.72 8.32 -1.18
C GLY A 143 2.07 9.71 -1.73
N ILE A 144 3.03 10.38 -1.09
CA ILE A 144 3.65 11.62 -1.56
C ILE A 144 5.00 11.27 -2.16
N VAL A 145 5.11 11.42 -3.48
CA VAL A 145 6.36 11.17 -4.23
C VAL A 145 7.43 12.16 -3.77
N SER A 146 8.65 11.65 -3.66
CA SER A 146 9.84 12.36 -3.20
C SER A 146 10.40 13.38 -4.20
#